data_AF-A0A1G1Y3Y3-F1
#
_entry.id   AF-A0A1G1Y3Y3-F1
#
_cell.length_a   1.000
_cell.length_b   1.000
_cell.length_c   1.000
_cell.angle_alpha   90.00
_cell.angle_beta   90.00
_cell.angle_gamma   90.00
#
_symmetry.space_group_name_H-M   'P 1'
#
loop_
_entity.id
_entity.type
_entity.pdbx_description
1 polymer ?
#
loop_
_entity_poly.entity_id
_entity_poly.type
_entity_poly.pdbx_seq_one_letter_code
_entity_poly.pdbx_strand_id
1 'polypeptide(L)'
;MKAVFIKKFGLSVILTLGIILIFALADYFFHQLSGEYSVPPRYFPNKIIYGTIIGLVTFWLLAGVRRPWLKSLIFSGVIAILLQVRYFFEGYPLDFVVLFLFIHFAILWLVSFAVFKWRLI
;
A
#
# COMPACT_ATOMS: atom_id res chain seq x y z
N MET A 1 -7.20 3.77 29.77
CA MET A 1 -7.76 3.79 28.40
C MET A 1 -6.92 4.57 27.38
N LYS A 2 -6.59 5.85 27.60
CA LYS A 2 -5.81 6.68 26.64
C LYS A 2 -4.46 6.07 26.22
N ALA A 3 -3.67 5.58 27.17
CA ALA A 3 -2.35 5.00 26.87
C ALA A 3 -2.41 3.73 25.98
N VAL A 4 -3.45 2.90 26.12
CA VAL A 4 -3.63 1.69 25.30
C VAL A 4 -4.02 2.06 23.87
N PHE A 5 -4.89 3.07 23.71
CA PHE A 5 -5.26 3.59 22.40
C PHE A 5 -4.07 4.19 21.66
N ILE A 6 -3.26 5.02 22.34
CA ILE A 6 -2.05 5.63 21.75
C ILE A 6 -1.06 4.55 21.30
N LYS A 7 -0.83 3.51 22.11
CA LYS A 7 0.03 2.39 21.73
C LYS A 7 -0.49 1.66 20.50
N LYS A 8 -1.79 1.32 20.45
CA LYS A 8 -2.40 0.64 19.29
C LYS A 8 -2.32 1.48 18.01
N PHE A 9 -2.55 2.79 18.13
CA PHE A 9 -2.47 3.72 17.02
C PHE A 9 -1.06 3.93 16.50
N GLY A 10 -0.09 4.23 17.38
CA GLY A 10 1.30 4.35 16.97
C GLY A 10 1.80 3.07 16.28
N LEU A 11 1.35 1.93 16.78
CA LEU A 11 1.70 0.63 16.23
C LEU A 11 1.07 0.36 14.85
N SER A 12 -0.17 0.81 14.59
CA SER A 12 -0.78 0.69 13.25
C SER A 12 -0.13 1.65 12.25
N VAL A 13 0.27 2.85 12.69
CA VAL A 13 1.07 3.79 11.89
C VAL A 13 2.40 3.15 11.47
N ILE A 14 3.17 2.63 12.41
CA ILE A 14 4.48 2.02 12.13
C ILE A 14 4.33 0.84 11.15
N LEU A 15 3.35 -0.04 11.37
CA LEU A 15 3.13 -1.17 10.47
C LEU A 15 2.74 -0.73 9.06
N THR A 16 1.78 0.19 8.96
CA THR A 16 1.30 0.66 7.66
C THR A 16 2.43 1.34 6.90
N LEU A 17 3.15 2.25 7.56
CA LEU A 17 4.30 2.91 6.96
C LEU A 17 5.36 1.89 6.52
N GLY A 18 5.65 0.87 7.35
CA GLY A 18 6.57 -0.20 6.98
C GLY A 18 6.14 -0.95 5.71
N ILE A 19 4.86 -1.35 5.61
CA ILE A 19 4.32 -1.99 4.41
C ILE A 19 4.49 -1.08 3.19
N ILE A 20 4.14 0.20 3.32
CA ILE A 20 4.18 1.17 2.22
C ILE A 20 5.60 1.49 1.78
N LEU A 21 6.57 1.56 2.70
CA LEU A 21 7.98 1.78 2.36
C LEU A 21 8.56 0.58 1.61
N ILE A 22 8.27 -0.64 2.04
CA ILE A 22 8.71 -1.86 1.34
C ILE A 22 8.05 -1.92 -0.05
N PHE A 23 6.76 -1.62 -0.14
CA PHE A 23 6.05 -1.51 -1.42
C PHE A 23 6.69 -0.48 -2.34
N ALA A 24 6.92 0.75 -1.86
CA ALA A 24 7.52 1.83 -2.64
C ALA A 24 8.95 1.48 -3.09
N LEU A 25 9.72 0.79 -2.26
CA LEU A 25 11.06 0.32 -2.61
C LEU A 25 11.02 -0.76 -3.69
N ALA A 26 10.16 -1.76 -3.56
CA ALA A 26 10.04 -2.82 -4.56
C ALA A 26 9.57 -2.24 -5.91
N ASP A 27 8.56 -1.37 -5.87
CA ASP A 27 8.06 -0.67 -7.04
C ASP A 27 9.11 0.27 -7.68
N TYR A 28 9.96 0.90 -6.87
CA TYR A 28 11.09 1.68 -7.39
C TYR A 28 11.97 0.85 -8.31
N PHE A 29 12.29 -0.39 -7.93
CA PHE A 29 13.06 -1.28 -8.79
C PHE A 29 12.32 -1.67 -10.07
N PHE A 30 11.00 -1.88 -10.03
CA PHE A 30 10.21 -2.12 -11.25
C PHE A 30 10.29 -0.95 -12.23
N HIS A 31 10.25 0.29 -11.73
CA HIS A 31 10.41 1.49 -12.54
C HIS A 31 11.83 1.70 -13.11
N GLN A 32 12.82 0.93 -12.67
CA GLN A 32 14.17 0.92 -13.28
C GLN A 32 14.32 -0.13 -14.39
N LEU A 33 13.36 -1.03 -14.59
CA LEU A 33 13.47 -2.12 -15.58
C LEU A 33 13.31 -1.65 -17.03
N SER A 34 12.60 -0.54 -17.25
CA SER A 34 12.36 0.03 -18.58
C SER A 34 12.19 1.54 -18.50
N GLY A 35 12.67 2.28 -19.51
CA GLY A 35 12.45 3.72 -19.64
C GLY A 35 10.96 4.10 -19.80
N GLU A 36 10.15 3.20 -20.34
CA GLU A 36 8.69 3.38 -20.45
C GLU A 36 7.99 3.39 -19.09
N TYR A 37 8.64 2.80 -18.09
CA TYR A 37 8.15 2.82 -16.70
C TYR A 37 8.74 4.00 -15.92
N SER A 38 9.46 4.92 -16.55
CA SER A 38 10.01 6.07 -15.84
C SER A 38 8.88 6.94 -15.25
N VAL A 39 9.11 7.40 -14.02
CA VAL A 39 8.18 8.25 -13.28
C VAL A 39 8.90 9.47 -12.76
N PRO A 40 8.23 10.64 -12.64
CA PRO A 40 8.86 11.84 -12.12
C PRO A 40 9.26 11.65 -10.65
N PRO A 41 10.28 12.38 -10.16
CA PRO A 41 10.77 12.24 -8.78
C PRO A 41 9.70 12.40 -7.69
N ARG A 42 8.64 13.16 -7.96
CA ARG A 42 7.49 13.36 -7.05
C ARG A 42 6.62 12.11 -6.85
N TYR A 43 6.75 11.10 -7.72
CA TYR A 43 5.88 9.91 -7.73
C TYR A 43 5.98 9.09 -6.45
N PHE A 44 7.19 8.79 -5.97
CA PHE A 44 7.39 7.97 -4.77
C PHE A 44 7.03 8.69 -3.46
N PRO A 45 7.41 9.96 -3.22
CA PRO A 45 6.91 10.70 -2.06
C PRO A 45 5.38 10.72 -2.00
N ASN A 46 4.74 10.96 -3.13
CA ASN A 46 3.29 10.92 -3.27
C ASN A 46 2.72 9.52 -2.98
N LYS A 47 3.35 8.46 -3.49
CA LYS A 47 2.95 7.09 -3.19
C LYS A 47 3.02 6.80 -1.70
N ILE A 48 4.11 7.20 -1.04
CA ILE A 48 4.33 6.96 0.38
C ILE A 48 3.28 7.70 1.23
N ILE A 49 3.05 8.99 0.96
CA ILE A 49 2.10 9.80 1.72
C ILE A 49 0.68 9.25 1.57
N TYR A 50 0.19 9.14 0.34
CA TYR A 50 -1.19 8.74 0.10
C TYR A 50 -1.41 7.25 0.41
N GLY A 51 -0.46 6.39 0.06
CA GLY A 51 -0.48 4.97 0.42
C GLY A 51 -0.53 4.76 1.94
N THR A 52 0.19 5.55 2.72
CA THR A 52 0.14 5.47 4.19
C THR A 52 -1.21 5.93 4.73
N ILE A 53 -1.77 7.03 4.23
CA ILE A 53 -3.08 7.54 4.65
C ILE A 53 -4.18 6.51 4.33
N ILE A 54 -4.25 6.05 3.08
CA ILE A 54 -5.23 5.05 2.63
C ILE A 54 -5.05 3.75 3.41
N GLY A 55 -3.80 3.30 3.58
CA GLY A 55 -3.48 2.10 4.32
C GLY A 55 -3.91 2.18 5.78
N LEU A 56 -3.72 3.33 6.44
CA LEU A 56 -4.14 3.49 7.83
C LEU A 56 -5.66 3.38 7.97
N VAL A 57 -6.40 4.10 7.14
CA VAL A 57 -7.87 4.03 7.12
C VAL A 57 -8.32 2.59 6.90
N THR A 58 -7.75 1.93 5.89
CA THR A 58 -8.10 0.54 5.54
C THR A 58 -7.75 -0.45 6.66
N PHE A 59 -6.58 -0.30 7.30
CA PHE A 59 -6.16 -1.14 8.43
C PHE A 59 -7.18 -1.12 9.55
N TRP A 60 -7.68 0.07 9.91
CA TRP A 60 -8.66 0.25 10.98
C TRP A 60 -10.05 -0.25 10.60
N LEU A 61 -10.50 -0.04 9.36
CA LEU A 61 -11.75 -0.60 8.86
C LEU A 61 -11.73 -2.14 8.88
N LEU A 62 -10.56 -2.75 8.69
CA LEU A 62 -10.37 -4.20 8.73
C LEU A 62 -10.02 -4.75 10.11
N ALA A 63 -10.19 -3.98 11.19
CA ALA A 63 -9.88 -4.44 12.55
C ALA A 63 -10.67 -5.70 12.96
N GLY A 64 -11.88 -5.90 12.43
CA GLY A 64 -12.70 -7.09 12.67
C GLY A 64 -12.35 -8.31 11.81
N VAL A 65 -11.51 -8.16 10.78
CA VAL A 65 -11.19 -9.24 9.84
C VAL A 65 -10.06 -10.10 10.40
N ARG A 66 -10.42 -11.28 10.93
CA ARG A 66 -9.47 -12.21 11.57
C ARG A 66 -8.63 -13.05 10.62
N ARG A 67 -9.04 -13.19 9.34
CA ARG A 67 -8.34 -14.00 8.35
C ARG A 67 -7.22 -13.16 7.71
N PRO A 68 -5.93 -13.45 7.96
CA PRO A 68 -4.84 -12.59 7.49
C PRO A 68 -4.82 -12.44 5.97
N TRP A 69 -5.03 -13.54 5.23
CA TRP A 69 -5.06 -13.53 3.77
C TRP A 69 -6.15 -12.60 3.21
N LEU A 70 -7.33 -12.59 3.83
CA LEU A 70 -8.46 -11.77 3.40
C LEU A 70 -8.21 -10.30 3.76
N LYS A 71 -7.63 -10.05 4.93
CA LYS A 71 -7.23 -8.72 5.36
C LYS A 71 -6.20 -8.12 4.41
N SER A 72 -5.19 -8.89 4.01
CA SER A 72 -4.19 -8.50 3.02
C SER A 72 -4.81 -8.28 1.65
N LEU A 73 -5.67 -9.19 1.19
CA LEU A 73 -6.37 -9.07 -0.09
C LEU A 73 -7.12 -7.74 -0.20
N ILE A 74 -7.93 -7.41 0.81
CA ILE A 74 -8.70 -6.16 0.82
C ILE A 74 -7.78 -4.95 0.98
N PHE A 75 -6.82 -4.99 1.90
CA PHE A 75 -5.87 -3.90 2.13
C PHE A 75 -5.10 -3.53 0.86
N SER A 76 -4.56 -4.53 0.16
CA SER A 76 -3.81 -4.35 -1.08
C SER A 76 -4.70 -3.90 -2.22
N GLY A 77 -5.91 -4.47 -2.34
CA GLY A 77 -6.89 -4.06 -3.35
C GLY A 77 -7.26 -2.59 -3.22
N VAL A 78 -7.63 -2.14 -2.03
CA VAL A 78 -8.02 -0.74 -1.79
C VAL A 78 -6.87 0.23 -2.12
N ILE A 79 -5.66 -0.05 -1.64
CA ILE A 79 -4.51 0.86 -1.86
C ILE A 79 -4.12 0.87 -3.35
N ALA A 80 -4.00 -0.29 -3.99
CA ALA A 80 -3.62 -0.38 -5.39
C ALA A 80 -4.66 0.33 -6.28
N ILE A 81 -5.94 0.08 -6.08
CA ILE A 81 -7.01 0.73 -6.86
C ILE A 81 -6.98 2.25 -6.65
N LEU A 82 -6.97 2.73 -5.41
CA LEU A 82 -7.05 4.17 -5.15
C LEU A 82 -5.81 4.94 -5.60
N LEU A 83 -4.61 4.34 -5.49
CA LEU A 83 -3.40 4.93 -6.08
C LEU A 83 -3.48 4.99 -7.60
N GLN A 84 -3.97 3.93 -8.25
CA GLN A 84 -4.09 3.88 -9.70
C GLN A 84 -5.15 4.81 -10.25
N VAL A 85 -6.29 4.93 -9.58
CA VAL A 85 -7.31 5.95 -9.89
C VAL A 85 -6.70 7.34 -9.83
N ARG A 86 -5.89 7.63 -8.81
CA ARG A 86 -5.19 8.91 -8.72
C ARG A 86 -4.20 9.09 -9.87
N TYR A 87 -3.39 8.10 -10.21
CA TYR A 87 -2.43 8.21 -11.32
C TYR A 87 -3.15 8.40 -12.66
N PHE A 88 -4.29 7.77 -12.87
CA PHE A 88 -5.13 8.04 -14.04
C PHE A 88 -5.52 9.53 -14.11
N PHE A 89 -5.95 10.13 -12.99
CA PHE A 89 -6.26 11.57 -12.92
C PHE A 89 -5.03 12.49 -12.99
N GLU A 90 -3.83 11.99 -12.68
CA GLU A 90 -2.57 12.72 -12.89
C GLU A 90 -2.09 12.70 -14.35
N GLY A 91 -2.80 11.98 -15.23
CA GLY A 91 -2.52 11.92 -16.68
C GLY A 91 -1.60 10.78 -17.10
N TYR A 92 -1.41 9.76 -16.26
CA TYR A 92 -0.64 8.57 -16.68
C TYR A 92 -1.42 7.76 -17.73
N PRO A 93 -0.72 7.15 -18.71
CA PRO A 93 -1.33 6.29 -19.72
C PRO A 93 -2.14 5.13 -19.11
N LEU A 94 -3.26 4.75 -19.74
CA LEU A 94 -4.17 3.73 -19.20
C LEU A 94 -3.52 2.34 -19.10
N ASP A 95 -2.71 1.98 -20.09
CA ASP A 95 -1.91 0.75 -20.11
C ASP A 95 -0.90 0.72 -18.94
N PHE A 96 -0.22 1.83 -18.67
CA PHE A 96 0.64 1.98 -17.48
C PHE A 96 -0.18 1.79 -16.20
N VAL A 97 -1.32 2.46 -16.07
CA VAL A 97 -2.19 2.40 -14.89
C VAL A 97 -2.67 0.96 -14.63
N VAL A 98 -3.12 0.27 -15.68
CA VAL A 98 -3.64 -1.10 -15.58
C VAL A 98 -2.51 -2.10 -15.28
N LEU A 99 -1.36 -1.98 -15.95
CA LEU A 99 -0.21 -2.85 -15.68
C LEU A 99 0.26 -2.71 -14.23
N PHE A 100 0.48 -1.47 -13.79
CA PHE A 100 0.94 -1.20 -12.45
C PHE A 100 -0.13 -1.46 -11.38
N LEU A 101 -1.43 -1.50 -11.72
CA LEU A 101 -2.47 -1.98 -10.81
C LEU A 101 -2.17 -3.40 -10.35
N PHE A 102 -1.88 -4.31 -11.28
CA PHE A 102 -1.59 -5.71 -10.97
C PHE A 102 -0.25 -5.87 -10.26
N ILE A 103 0.78 -5.15 -10.69
CA ILE A 103 2.10 -5.16 -10.04
C ILE A 103 1.99 -4.66 -8.60
N HIS A 104 1.35 -3.50 -8.39
CA HIS A 104 1.18 -2.92 -7.06
C HIS A 104 0.36 -3.83 -6.16
N PHE A 105 -0.74 -4.38 -6.68
CA PHE A 105 -1.56 -5.33 -5.93
C PHE A 105 -0.73 -6.54 -5.49
N ALA A 106 0.04 -7.15 -6.38
CA ALA A 106 0.85 -8.33 -6.06
C ALA A 106 1.91 -8.03 -4.99
N ILE A 107 2.66 -6.92 -5.13
CA ILE A 107 3.66 -6.51 -4.14
C ILE A 107 3.00 -6.23 -2.79
N LEU A 108 1.95 -5.40 -2.77
CA LEU A 108 1.25 -5.05 -1.54
C LEU A 108 0.65 -6.27 -0.86
N TRP A 109 0.11 -7.22 -1.64
CA TRP A 109 -0.49 -8.43 -1.09
C TRP A 109 0.55 -9.29 -0.40
N LEU A 110 1.69 -9.55 -1.03
CA LEU A 110 2.79 -10.31 -0.44
C LEU A 110 3.31 -9.64 0.84
N VAL A 111 3.59 -8.34 0.79
CA VAL A 111 4.16 -7.60 1.93
C VAL A 111 3.16 -7.51 3.09
N SER A 112 1.92 -7.11 2.80
CA SER A 112 0.89 -7.00 3.85
C SER A 112 0.51 -8.36 4.41
N PHE A 113 0.53 -9.44 3.60
CA PHE A 113 0.29 -10.80 4.08
C PHE A 113 1.36 -11.27 5.04
N ALA A 114 2.64 -11.02 4.76
CA ALA A 114 3.71 -11.32 5.71
C ALA A 114 3.47 -10.61 7.06
N VAL A 115 3.09 -9.33 7.03
CA VAL A 115 2.84 -8.54 8.25
C VAL A 115 1.59 -9.00 9.01
N PHE A 116 0.47 -9.22 8.33
CA PHE A 116 -0.78 -9.64 8.97
C PHE A 116 -0.76 -11.11 9.40
N LYS A 117 0.02 -11.98 8.75
CA LYS A 117 0.21 -13.36 9.21
C LYS A 117 1.04 -13.42 10.49
N TRP A 118 2.07 -12.59 10.60
CA TRP A 118 2.93 -12.52 11.79
C TRP A 118 2.19 -11.95 13.01
N ARG A 119 1.23 -11.04 12.78
CA ARG A 119 0.38 -10.50 13.85
C ARG A 119 -0.97 -11.19 13.89
N LEU A 120 -1.13 -12.10 14.84
CA LEU A 120 -2.45 -12.44 15.39
C LEU A 120 -2.97 -11.24 16.22
N ILE A 121 -3.46 -10.18 15.53
CA ILE A 121 -4.43 -9.21 16.06
C ILE A 121 -5.73 -9.40 15.26
#